data_AF-A0A3Q3WRN1-F1
#
_entry.id   AF-A0A3Q3WRN1-F1
#
_cell.length_a   1.000
_cell.length_b   1.000
_cell.length_c   1.000
_cell.angle_alpha   90.00
_cell.angle_beta   90.00
_cell.angle_gamma   90.00
#
_symmetry.space_group_name_H-M   'P 1'
#
loop_
_entity.id
_entity.type
_entity.pdbx_description
1 polymer ?
#
loop_
_entity_poly.entity_id
_entity_poly.type
_entity_poly.pdbx_seq_one_letter_code
_entity_poly.pdbx_strand_id
1 'polypeptide(L)'
;KVEEADQIYLLMKEEYRISRNVRLAWFLSKLNQVIWPASKPDLMNSENELDLLSILPKGWQPDSSPTTYPYKLMPSTRATFLARRYRFIIELDLSPSTGIV
;
A
#
# COMPACT_ATOMS: atom_id res chain seq x y z
N LYS A 1 22.37 10.20 -8.30
CA LYS A 1 22.25 9.52 -6.99
C LYS A 1 20.77 9.24 -6.78
N VAL A 2 20.36 8.01 -6.48
CA VAL A 2 18.93 7.69 -6.27
C VAL A 2 18.53 8.14 -4.87
N GLU A 3 17.45 8.90 -4.77
CA GLU A 3 16.92 9.40 -3.49
C GLU A 3 16.20 8.30 -2.71
N GLU A 4 16.08 8.47 -1.38
CA GLU A 4 15.37 7.54 -0.51
C GLU A 4 13.88 7.86 -0.47
N ALA A 5 13.03 6.84 -0.52
CA ALA A 5 11.60 7.00 -0.30
C ALA A 5 11.31 7.20 1.19
N ASP A 6 10.53 8.22 1.53
CA ASP A 6 10.02 8.41 2.90
C ASP A 6 8.69 7.69 3.09
N GLN A 7 7.78 7.87 2.14
CA GLN A 7 6.47 7.23 2.14
C GLN A 7 6.13 6.65 0.76
N ILE A 8 5.47 5.50 0.75
CA ILE A 8 4.94 4.88 -0.47
C ILE A 8 3.46 4.58 -0.31
N TYR A 9 2.73 4.65 -1.42
CA TYR A 9 1.34 4.26 -1.50
C TYR A 9 1.20 3.07 -2.44
N LEU A 10 0.62 1.99 -1.92
CA LEU A 10 0.40 0.75 -2.66
C LEU A 10 -1.09 0.55 -2.87
N LEU A 11 -1.51 0.38 -4.11
CA LEU A 11 -2.90 0.07 -4.44
C LEU A 11 -3.07 -1.44 -4.47
N MET A 12 -4.01 -1.93 -3.65
CA MET A 12 -4.41 -3.33 -3.63
C MET A 12 -5.39 -3.61 -4.77
N LYS A 13 -5.30 -4.82 -5.34
CA LYS A 13 -6.31 -5.34 -6.28
C LYS A 13 -7.71 -5.38 -5.67
N GLU A 14 -8.73 -5.40 -6.52
CA GLU A 14 -10.13 -5.20 -6.10
C GLU A 14 -10.84 -6.49 -5.72
N GLU A 15 -10.48 -7.60 -6.36
CA GLU A 15 -11.27 -8.83 -6.42
C GLU A 15 -11.42 -9.44 -5.03
N TYR A 16 -10.31 -9.45 -4.28
CA TYR A 16 -10.26 -10.01 -2.93
C TYR A 16 -9.42 -9.18 -1.96
N ARG A 17 -9.59 -9.49 -0.67
CA ARG A 17 -8.85 -8.86 0.42
C ARG A 17 -7.39 -9.32 0.40
N ILE A 18 -6.46 -8.40 0.15
CA ILE A 18 -5.04 -8.67 0.30
C ILE A 18 -4.67 -8.84 1.78
N SER A 19 -4.04 -9.98 2.11
CA SER A 19 -3.65 -10.34 3.47
C SER A 19 -2.49 -9.48 3.98
N ARG A 20 -2.29 -9.44 5.31
CA ARG A 20 -1.13 -8.75 5.91
C ARG A 20 0.20 -9.35 5.45
N ASN A 21 0.23 -10.66 5.23
CA ASN A 21 1.45 -11.36 4.82
C ASN A 21 1.87 -10.98 3.40
N VAL A 22 0.92 -10.89 2.47
CA VAL A 22 1.20 -10.44 1.09
C VAL A 22 1.74 -9.01 1.08
N ARG A 23 1.11 -8.12 1.86
CA ARG A 23 1.56 -6.72 2.03
C ARG A 23 2.99 -6.63 2.54
N LEU A 24 3.32 -7.40 3.56
CA LEU A 24 4.66 -7.43 4.14
C LEU A 24 5.67 -8.06 3.18
N ALA A 25 5.32 -9.18 2.54
CA ALA A 25 6.17 -9.87 1.58
C ALA A 25 6.56 -8.97 0.42
N TRP A 26 5.61 -8.20 -0.13
CA TRP A 26 5.90 -7.20 -1.16
C TRP A 26 6.97 -6.21 -0.70
N PHE A 27 6.82 -5.64 0.49
CA PHE A 27 7.74 -4.64 1.03
C PHE A 27 9.15 -5.22 1.21
N LEU A 28 9.25 -6.39 1.84
CA LEU A 28 10.53 -7.08 2.06
C LEU A 28 11.20 -7.49 0.74
N SER A 29 10.41 -7.90 -0.26
CA SER A 29 10.93 -8.29 -1.58
C SER A 29 11.58 -7.14 -2.35
N LYS A 30 11.27 -5.90 -1.98
CA LYS A 30 11.77 -4.66 -2.59
C LYS A 30 12.72 -3.89 -1.68
N LEU A 31 13.04 -4.41 -0.50
CA LEU A 31 13.88 -3.72 0.47
C LEU A 31 15.26 -3.42 -0.12
N ASN A 32 15.75 -2.20 0.06
CA ASN A 32 17.00 -1.69 -0.49
C ASN A 32 17.08 -1.69 -2.03
N GLN A 33 15.98 -1.93 -2.74
CA GLN A 33 15.92 -1.86 -4.19
C GLN A 33 15.37 -0.51 -4.66
N VAL A 34 15.65 -0.19 -5.91
CA VAL A 34 15.08 0.97 -6.60
C VAL A 34 13.69 0.59 -7.12
N ILE A 35 12.69 1.41 -6.79
CA ILE A 35 11.28 1.21 -7.13
C ILE A 35 10.77 2.38 -7.99
N TRP A 36 9.79 2.09 -8.84
CA TRP A 36 9.20 3.04 -9.78
C TRP A 36 7.69 3.09 -9.58
N PRO A 37 7.08 4.29 -9.48
CA PRO A 37 5.62 4.39 -9.48
C PRO A 37 5.08 3.88 -10.81
N ALA A 38 4.01 3.09 -10.75
CA ALA A 38 3.30 2.59 -11.93
C ALA A 38 2.63 3.75 -12.68
N SER A 39 2.59 3.66 -14.01
CA SER A 39 1.83 4.63 -14.78
C SER A 39 0.33 4.43 -14.58
N LYS A 40 -0.48 5.46 -14.81
CA LYS A 40 -1.94 5.38 -14.70
C LYS A 40 -2.56 4.24 -15.54
N PRO A 41 -2.20 4.02 -16.82
CA PRO A 41 -2.76 2.90 -17.59
C PRO A 41 -2.32 1.54 -17.04
N ASP A 42 -1.07 1.40 -16.60
CA ASP A 42 -0.59 0.15 -15.99
C ASP A 42 -1.39 -0.19 -14.73
N LEU A 43 -1.67 0.82 -13.91
CA LEU A 43 -2.45 0.65 -12.69
C LEU A 43 -3.90 0.24 -12.97
N MET A 44 -4.50 0.63 -14.10
CA MET A 44 -5.89 0.27 -14.41
C MET A 44 -6.02 -1.15 -14.96
N ASN A 45 -4.98 -1.66 -15.62
CA ASN A 45 -4.98 -2.97 -16.27
C ASN A 45 -4.12 -4.02 -15.54
N SER A 46 -3.68 -3.72 -14.31
CA SER A 46 -2.79 -4.59 -13.54
C SER A 46 -3.56 -5.74 -12.89
N GLU A 47 -3.03 -6.94 -13.06
CA GLU A 47 -3.48 -8.17 -12.38
C GLU A 47 -2.69 -8.43 -11.06
N ASN A 48 -1.73 -7.55 -10.73
CA ASN A 48 -0.91 -7.72 -9.54
C ASN A 48 -1.71 -7.54 -8.25
N GLU A 49 -1.29 -8.20 -7.18
CA GLU A 49 -1.90 -8.02 -5.85
C GLU A 49 -1.70 -6.62 -5.29
N LEU A 50 -0.55 -6.01 -5.59
CA LEU A 50 -0.11 -4.73 -5.09
C LEU A 50 0.65 -3.97 -6.18
N ASP A 51 0.15 -2.79 -6.53
CA ASP A 51 0.79 -1.87 -7.45
C ASP A 51 1.30 -0.64 -6.73
N LEU A 52 2.48 -0.16 -7.09
CA LEU A 52 3.05 1.05 -6.53
C LEU A 52 2.40 2.28 -7.17
N LEU A 53 1.53 2.97 -6.43
CA LEU A 53 0.79 4.14 -6.91
C LEU A 53 1.66 5.40 -6.94
N SER A 54 2.31 5.71 -5.82
CA SER A 54 3.12 6.92 -5.68
C SER A 54 4.17 6.77 -4.60
N ILE A 55 5.21 7.60 -4.72
CA ILE A 55 6.32 7.69 -3.78
C ILE A 55 6.46 9.15 -3.38
N LEU A 56 6.65 9.39 -2.08
CA LEU A 56 6.96 10.70 -1.53
C LEU A 56 8.40 10.70 -0.99
N PRO A 57 9.25 11.64 -1.42
CA PRO A 57 10.58 11.83 -0.85
C PRO A 57 10.50 12.44 0.56
N LYS A 58 11.64 12.39 1.28
CA LYS A 58 11.79 13.13 2.54
C LYS A 58 11.64 14.63 2.29
N GLY A 59 10.80 15.28 3.08
CA GLY A 59 10.54 16.72 2.96
C GLY A 59 9.57 17.11 1.84
N TRP A 60 8.82 16.15 1.29
CA TRP A 60 7.74 16.43 0.34
C TRP A 60 6.73 17.45 0.92
N GLN A 61 6.32 18.40 0.09
CA GLN A 61 5.29 19.40 0.43
C GLN A 61 4.09 19.29 -0.52
N PRO A 62 2.87 19.64 -0.10
CA PRO A 62 1.67 19.56 -0.95
C PRO A 62 1.79 20.32 -2.28
N ASP A 63 2.56 21.41 -2.31
CA ASP A 63 2.78 22.24 -3.49
C ASP A 63 3.81 21.63 -4.47
N SER A 64 4.51 20.57 -4.04
CA SER A 64 5.46 19.87 -4.89
C SER A 64 4.76 18.85 -5.78
N SER A 65 5.16 18.81 -7.05
CA SER A 65 4.56 17.89 -8.02
C SER A 65 4.82 16.43 -7.62
N PRO A 66 3.85 15.51 -7.84
CA PRO A 66 4.09 14.09 -7.64
C PRO A 66 5.24 13.64 -8.54
N THR A 67 6.24 13.00 -7.95
CA THR A 67 7.45 12.59 -8.67
C THR A 67 7.23 11.25 -9.36
N THR A 68 7.44 11.21 -10.68
CA THR A 68 7.52 9.97 -11.49
C THR A 68 8.92 9.34 -11.44
N TYR A 69 9.81 9.90 -10.61
CA TYR A 69 11.20 9.47 -10.50
C TYR A 69 11.36 8.21 -9.65
N PRO A 70 12.44 7.45 -9.87
CA PRO A 70 12.74 6.28 -9.06
C PRO A 70 13.28 6.67 -7.69
N TYR A 71 12.95 5.87 -6.68
CA TYR A 71 13.46 6.01 -5.32
C TYR A 71 13.94 4.68 -4.79
N LYS A 72 14.86 4.71 -3.82
CA LYS A 72 15.30 3.52 -3.10
C LYS A 72 14.37 3.27 -1.92
N LEU A 73 13.83 2.06 -1.83
CA LEU A 73 13.03 1.63 -0.70
C LEU A 73 13.96 1.33 0.49
N MET A 74 13.69 1.95 1.64
CA MET A 74 14.48 1.81 2.85
C MET A 74 13.66 1.14 3.96
N PRO A 75 14.29 0.51 4.97
CA PRO A 75 13.56 -0.01 6.14
C PRO A 75 12.74 1.04 6.89
N SER A 76 13.15 2.32 6.81
CA SER A 76 12.43 3.44 7.40
C SER A 76 11.24 3.92 6.56
N THR A 77 11.10 3.47 5.31
CA THR A 77 10.03 3.91 4.41
C THR A 77 8.68 3.44 4.93
N ARG A 78 7.74 4.36 5.08
CA ARG A 78 6.37 4.06 5.52
C ARG A 78 5.53 3.59 4.34
N ALA A 79 4.89 2.44 4.46
CA ALA A 79 3.99 1.91 3.43
C ALA A 79 2.53 2.11 3.82
N THR A 80 1.78 2.83 2.98
CA THR A 80 0.33 2.98 3.10
C THR A 80 -0.36 2.13 2.03
N PHE A 81 -1.27 1.25 2.46
CA PHE A 81 -2.00 0.35 1.56
C PHE A 81 -3.41 0.88 1.33
N LEU A 82 -3.73 1.15 0.07
CA LEU A 82 -5.01 1.67 -0.38
C LEU A 82 -5.83 0.54 -0.99
N ALA A 83 -7.10 0.42 -0.61
CA ALA A 83 -8.04 -0.49 -1.24
C ALA A 83 -8.83 0.26 -2.32
N ARG A 84 -9.05 -0.38 -3.48
CA ARG A 84 -9.99 0.16 -4.50
C ARG A 84 -11.42 0.20 -3.98
N ARG A 85 -11.78 -0.77 -3.14
CA ARG A 85 -13.10 -0.89 -2.53
C ARG A 85 -12.98 -1.26 -1.06
N TYR A 86 -13.53 -0.41 -0.21
CA TYR A 86 -13.59 -0.67 1.22
C TYR A 86 -14.75 -1.62 1.53
N ARG A 87 -14.47 -2.74 2.19
CA ARG A 87 -15.48 -3.74 2.60
C ARG A 87 -15.43 -3.89 4.12
N PHE A 88 -16.52 -3.53 4.79
CA PHE A 88 -16.72 -3.83 6.21
C PHE A 88 -17.31 -5.23 6.34
N ILE A 89 -16.77 -6.03 7.27
CA ILE A 89 -17.40 -7.27 7.74
C ILE A 89 -17.75 -6.99 9.19
N ILE A 90 -19.03 -7.09 9.51
CA ILE A 90 -19.55 -6.92 10.87
C ILE A 90 -20.10 -8.29 11.26
N GLU A 91 -19.53 -8.87 12.31
CA GLU A 91 -20.06 -10.06 12.94
C GLU A 91 -20.80 -9.61 14.19
N LEU A 92 -22.11 -9.86 14.22
CA LEU A 92 -22.94 -9.61 15.40
C LEU A 92 -23.19 -10.95 16.07
N ASP A 93 -22.49 -11.19 17.18
CA ASP A 93 -22.78 -12.34 18.03
C ASP A 93 -24.07 -12.07 18.81
N LEU A 94 -25.10 -12.84 18.51
CA LEU A 94 -26.40 -12.83 19.20
C LEU A 94 -26.52 -13.99 20.20
N SER A 95 -25.42 -14.68 20.50
CA SER A 95 -25.44 -15.73 21.51
C SER A 95 -25.91 -15.17 22.86
N PRO A 96 -26.71 -15.94 23.63
CA PRO A 96 -27.15 -15.48 24.93
C PRO A 96 -25.94 -15.19 25.80
N SER A 97 -25.83 -13.97 26.33
CA SER A 97 -24.86 -13.69 27.39
C SER A 97 -25.16 -14.62 28.55
N THR A 98 -24.14 -15.29 29.10
CA THR A 98 -24.26 -16.16 30.30
C THR A 98 -24.63 -15.41 31.59
N GLY A 99 -25.24 -14.22 31.48
CA GLY A 99 -25.89 -13.51 32.56
C GLY A 99 -27.23 -14.15 32.90
N ILE A 100 -27.19 -15.27 33.61
CA ILE A 100 -28.32 -15.71 34.44
C ILE A 100 -28.47 -14.65 35.54
N VAL A 101 -29.57 -13.89 35.53
CA VAL A 101 -30.02 -13.03 36.65
C VAL A 101 -31.05 -13.80 37.46
#